data_AF-A0A1Z5K555-F1
#
_entry.id   AF-A0A1Z5K555-F1
#
_cell.length_a   1.000
_cell.length_b   1.000
_cell.length_c   1.000
_cell.angle_alpha   90.00
_cell.angle_beta   90.00
_cell.angle_gamma   90.00
#
_symmetry.space_group_name_H-M   'P 1'
#
loop_
_entity.id
_entity.type
_entity.pdbx_description
1 polymer ?
#
loop_
_entity_poly.entity_id
_entity_poly.type
_entity_poly.pdbx_seq_one_letter_code
_entity_poly.pdbx_strand_id
1 'polypeptide(L)'
;MSRAFTPPSTMSNDDIRTVADVRRDIWTNAFQGMGLGALLGVMGHSVARFGHQRQWWSVPLNRNTLFLSVLLGITSGSFFMATVTGKNEVHKLHPIFQLGAVPPPENYEQKRMKEIEQGKERNRLFRRQTLERTIRNDHGGLSDAHGGHWLNEHDSNNNKAEQWKSR
;
A
#
# COMPACT_ATOMS: atom_id res chain seq x y z
N MET A 1 18.75 15.89 27.68
CA MET A 1 18.28 14.54 27.30
C MET A 1 16.99 14.27 28.07
N SER A 2 15.88 14.03 27.38
CA SER A 2 14.57 13.83 28.02
C SER A 2 14.57 12.55 28.87
N ARG A 3 14.15 12.66 30.13
CA ARG A 3 14.08 11.62 31.18
C ARG A 3 13.10 10.45 30.90
N ALA A 4 12.75 10.17 29.64
CA ALA A 4 11.61 9.32 29.30
C ALA A 4 11.94 7.83 29.08
N PHE A 5 13.21 7.42 29.22
CA PHE A 5 13.59 6.02 29.04
C PHE A 5 14.63 5.61 30.09
N THR A 6 14.25 4.71 30.99
CA THR A 6 15.17 3.99 31.86
C THR A 6 15.48 2.65 31.20
N PRO A 7 16.63 2.51 30.52
CA PRO A 7 16.96 1.29 29.80
C PRO A 7 17.08 0.10 30.77
N PRO A 8 16.72 -1.11 30.34
CA PRO A 8 17.01 -2.32 31.09
C PRO A 8 18.51 -2.48 31.30
N SER A 9 18.92 -3.06 32.43
CA SER A 9 20.34 -3.32 32.73
C SER A 9 21.00 -4.34 31.78
N THR A 10 20.20 -5.08 31.01
CA THR A 10 20.66 -6.02 29.98
C THR A 10 21.01 -5.35 28.65
N MET A 11 20.72 -4.06 28.50
CA MET A 11 20.91 -3.31 27.25
C MET A 11 22.25 -2.59 27.26
N SER A 12 23.06 -2.75 26.20
CA SER A 12 24.33 -2.05 26.10
C SER A 12 24.12 -0.56 25.77
N ASN A 13 25.15 0.27 26.01
CA ASN A 13 25.11 1.69 25.63
C ASN A 13 24.89 1.89 24.11
N ASP A 14 25.39 0.97 23.29
CA ASP A 14 25.23 1.04 21.83
C ASP A 14 23.81 0.65 21.40
N ASP A 15 23.17 -0.30 22.10
CA ASP A 15 21.77 -0.63 21.89
C ASP A 15 20.86 0.55 22.22
N ILE A 16 21.15 1.26 23.33
CA ILE A 16 20.40 2.46 23.75
C ILE A 16 20.50 3.56 22.69
N ARG A 17 21.70 3.78 22.15
CA ARG A 17 21.92 4.74 21.06
C ARG A 17 21.17 4.33 19.80
N THR A 18 21.22 3.06 19.44
CA THR A 18 20.52 2.52 18.28
C THR A 18 19.02 2.76 18.37
N VAL A 19 18.39 2.50 19.53
CA VAL A 19 16.96 2.80 19.74
C VAL A 19 16.67 4.30 19.63
N ALA A 20 17.52 5.14 20.22
CA ALA A 20 17.36 6.59 20.17
C ALA A 20 17.44 7.11 18.74
N ASP A 21 18.39 6.60 17.95
CA ASP A 21 18.57 6.97 16.55
C ASP A 21 17.41 6.51 15.68
N VAL A 22 16.97 5.25 15.79
CA VAL A 22 15.80 4.75 15.06
C VAL A 22 14.56 5.58 15.39
N ARG A 23 14.34 5.91 16.66
CA ARG A 23 13.24 6.77 17.08
C ARG A 23 13.33 8.16 16.47
N ARG A 24 14.52 8.78 16.50
CA ARG A 24 14.75 10.09 15.91
C ARG A 24 14.47 10.07 14.42
N ASP A 25 14.91 9.04 13.72
CA ASP A 25 14.73 8.92 12.27
C ASP A 25 13.25 8.75 11.92
N ILE A 26 12.51 7.92 12.66
CA ILE A 26 11.04 7.80 12.50
C ILE A 26 10.36 9.15 12.69
N TRP A 27 10.69 9.89 13.76
CA TRP A 27 10.11 11.22 14.00
C TRP A 27 10.47 12.22 12.91
N THR A 28 11.72 12.24 12.48
CA THR A 28 12.20 13.18 11.44
C THR A 28 11.46 12.93 10.13
N ASN A 29 11.34 11.67 9.72
CA ASN A 29 10.59 11.30 8.51
C ASN A 29 9.08 11.53 8.68
N ALA A 30 8.52 11.31 9.86
CA ALA A 30 7.13 11.64 10.16
C ALA A 30 6.85 13.14 9.94
N PHE A 31 7.72 14.03 10.44
CA PHE A 31 7.60 15.48 10.23
C PHE A 31 7.75 15.88 8.75
N GLN A 32 8.64 15.24 8.01
CA GLN A 32 8.72 15.43 6.56
C GLN A 32 7.41 14.99 5.87
N GLY A 33 6.87 13.85 6.30
CA GLY A 33 5.57 13.34 5.87
C GLY A 33 4.42 14.29 6.17
N MET A 34 4.44 14.99 7.32
CA MET A 34 3.46 16.03 7.63
C MET A 34 3.51 17.17 6.61
N GLY A 35 4.71 17.65 6.27
CA GLY A 35 4.88 18.74 5.31
C GLY A 35 4.38 18.36 3.91
N LEU A 36 4.81 17.21 3.39
CA LEU A 36 4.35 16.68 2.10
C LEU A 36 2.85 16.40 2.12
N GLY A 37 2.37 15.81 3.21
CA GLY A 37 0.96 15.51 3.42
C GLY A 37 0.08 16.75 3.42
N ALA A 38 0.50 17.84 4.08
CA ALA A 38 -0.22 19.11 4.07
C ALA A 38 -0.36 19.68 2.65
N LEU A 39 0.72 19.66 1.86
CA LEU A 39 0.71 20.12 0.47
C LEU A 39 -0.24 19.28 -0.38
N LEU A 40 -0.21 17.94 -0.23
CA LEU A 40 -1.14 17.04 -0.90
C LEU A 40 -2.59 17.30 -0.47
N GLY A 41 -2.83 17.63 0.80
CA GLY A 41 -4.15 18.03 1.30
C GLY A 41 -4.68 19.29 0.60
N VAL A 42 -3.85 20.33 0.46
CA VAL A 42 -4.20 21.56 -0.27
C VAL A 42 -4.47 21.27 -1.76
N MET A 43 -3.63 20.47 -2.40
CA MET A 43 -3.84 20.06 -3.80
C MET A 43 -5.13 19.25 -3.95
N GLY A 44 -5.39 18.30 -3.05
CA GLY A 44 -6.62 17.50 -3.02
C GLY A 44 -7.88 18.36 -2.87
N HIS A 45 -7.85 19.38 -2.00
CA HIS A 45 -8.94 20.34 -1.88
C HIS A 45 -9.16 21.14 -3.17
N SER A 46 -8.07 21.53 -3.85
CA SER A 46 -8.14 22.26 -5.12
C SER A 46 -8.80 21.42 -6.22
N VAL A 47 -8.44 20.14 -6.32
CA VAL A 47 -9.07 19.17 -7.25
C VAL A 47 -10.54 18.96 -6.89
N ALA A 48 -10.87 18.82 -5.61
CA ALA A 48 -12.26 18.69 -5.16
C ALA A 48 -13.09 19.94 -5.55
N ARG A 49 -12.52 21.14 -5.40
CA ARG A 49 -13.17 22.40 -5.79
C ARG A 49 -13.42 22.48 -7.29
N PHE A 50 -12.45 22.03 -8.10
CA PHE A 50 -12.62 21.93 -9.54
C PHE A 50 -13.74 20.94 -9.92
N GLY A 51 -13.78 19.77 -9.27
CA GLY A 51 -14.85 18.78 -9.50
C GLY A 51 -16.24 19.31 -9.11
N HIS A 52 -16.35 20.06 -8.02
CA HIS A 52 -17.59 20.73 -7.63
C HIS A 52 -18.02 21.78 -8.66
N GLN A 53 -17.08 22.60 -9.16
CA GLN A 53 -17.37 23.58 -10.23
C GLN A 53 -17.89 22.91 -11.52
N ARG A 54 -17.41 21.69 -11.80
CA ARG A 54 -17.83 20.89 -12.97
C ARG A 54 -19.07 20.01 -12.70
N GLN A 55 -19.72 20.20 -11.53
CA GLN A 55 -20.90 19.44 -11.08
C GLN A 55 -20.71 17.92 -11.02
N TRP A 56 -19.48 17.43 -10.85
CA TRP A 56 -19.24 16.00 -10.64
C TRP A 56 -19.72 15.53 -9.26
N TRP A 57 -19.82 16.45 -8.29
CA TRP A 57 -20.21 16.20 -6.90
C TRP A 57 -20.87 17.48 -6.33
N SER A 58 -21.80 17.33 -5.40
CA SER A 58 -22.59 18.43 -4.81
C SER A 58 -22.22 18.75 -3.35
N VAL A 59 -21.05 18.30 -2.89
CA VAL A 59 -20.62 18.49 -1.49
C VAL A 59 -20.19 19.95 -1.26
N PRO A 60 -20.68 20.64 -0.22
CA PRO A 60 -20.27 22.01 0.07
C PRO A 60 -18.81 22.06 0.54
N LEU A 61 -17.94 22.66 -0.28
CA LEU A 61 -16.52 22.85 0.02
C LEU A 61 -16.30 24.24 0.63
N ASN A 62 -16.03 24.28 1.93
CA ASN A 62 -15.78 25.52 2.66
C ASN A 62 -14.37 25.53 3.29
N ARG A 63 -14.07 26.58 4.07
CA ARG A 63 -12.78 26.69 4.79
C ARG A 63 -12.53 25.54 5.77
N ASN A 64 -13.59 24.98 6.36
CA ASN A 64 -13.47 23.83 7.27
C ASN A 64 -13.08 22.58 6.47
N THR A 65 -13.56 22.41 5.23
CA THR A 65 -13.15 21.31 4.36
C THR A 65 -11.69 21.44 3.92
N LEU A 66 -11.21 22.66 3.67
CA LEU A 66 -9.79 22.91 3.41
C LEU A 66 -8.96 22.50 4.64
N PHE A 67 -9.32 22.99 5.82
CA PHE A 67 -8.63 22.63 7.05
C PHE A 67 -8.63 21.12 7.32
N LEU A 68 -9.76 20.46 7.12
CA LEU A 68 -9.89 19.01 7.22
C LEU A 68 -8.97 18.27 6.24
N SER A 69 -8.93 18.71 4.97
CA SER A 69 -8.07 18.10 3.96
C SER A 69 -6.59 18.24 4.28
N VAL A 70 -6.18 19.38 4.85
CA VAL A 70 -4.81 19.60 5.30
C VAL A 70 -4.48 18.73 6.50
N LEU A 71 -5.35 18.66 7.51
CA LEU A 71 -5.15 17.78 8.67
C LEU A 71 -5.08 16.30 8.27
N LEU A 72 -5.96 15.86 7.37
CA LEU A 72 -5.95 14.50 6.84
C LEU A 72 -4.67 14.22 6.05
N GLY A 73 -4.22 15.20 5.25
CA GLY A 73 -2.94 15.13 4.57
C GLY A 73 -1.77 14.99 5.55
N ILE A 74 -1.71 15.83 6.58
CA ILE A 74 -0.68 15.81 7.62
C ILE A 74 -0.63 14.45 8.33
N THR A 75 -1.78 13.95 8.80
CA THR A 75 -1.84 12.70 9.56
C THR A 75 -1.50 11.49 8.70
N SER A 76 -2.04 11.42 7.49
CA SER A 76 -1.73 10.33 6.55
C SER A 76 -0.27 10.36 6.09
N GLY A 77 0.24 11.52 5.69
CA GLY A 77 1.63 11.68 5.26
C GLY A 77 2.63 11.33 6.37
N SER A 78 2.37 11.79 7.60
CA SER A 78 3.15 11.42 8.78
C SER A 78 3.16 9.91 9.02
N PHE A 79 1.98 9.28 8.99
CA PHE A 79 1.82 7.85 9.20
C PHE A 79 2.56 7.02 8.15
N PHE A 80 2.44 7.36 6.86
CA PHE A 80 3.10 6.62 5.79
C PHE A 80 4.62 6.73 5.88
N MET A 81 5.16 7.93 6.06
CA MET A 81 6.61 8.11 6.18
C MET A 81 7.16 7.42 7.43
N ALA A 82 6.50 7.57 8.58
CA ALA A 82 6.88 6.87 9.80
C ALA A 82 6.87 5.34 9.62
N THR A 83 5.89 4.81 8.90
CA THR A 83 5.76 3.37 8.63
C THR A 83 6.87 2.86 7.71
N VAL A 84 7.18 3.60 6.64
CA VAL A 84 8.24 3.24 5.70
C VAL A 84 9.61 3.25 6.39
N THR A 85 9.91 4.31 7.14
CA THR A 85 11.15 4.40 7.92
C THR A 85 11.21 3.31 8.98
N GLY A 86 10.12 3.08 9.72
CA GLY A 86 10.08 2.02 10.74
C GLY A 86 10.36 0.63 10.16
N LYS A 87 9.82 0.33 8.98
CA LYS A 87 10.14 -0.92 8.25
C LYS A 87 11.58 -0.98 7.80
N ASN A 88 12.14 0.12 7.32
CA ASN A 88 13.54 0.16 6.88
C ASN A 88 14.49 -0.02 8.05
N GLU A 89 14.17 0.54 9.22
CA GLU A 89 15.03 0.57 10.41
C GLU A 89 14.87 -0.65 11.34
N VAL A 90 13.83 -1.48 11.14
CA VAL A 90 13.51 -2.62 12.04
C VAL A 90 14.68 -3.60 12.20
N HIS A 91 15.53 -3.74 11.18
CA HIS A 91 16.67 -4.64 11.23
C HIS A 91 17.71 -4.24 12.27
N LYS A 92 17.86 -2.95 12.57
CA LYS A 92 18.77 -2.45 13.62
C LYS A 92 18.28 -2.81 15.02
N LEU A 93 16.98 -3.06 15.17
CA LEU A 93 16.36 -3.42 16.44
C LEU A 93 16.31 -4.93 16.68
N HIS A 94 16.53 -5.77 15.65
CA HIS A 94 16.48 -7.22 15.81
C HIS A 94 17.41 -7.77 16.90
N PRO A 95 18.69 -7.37 16.97
CA PRO A 95 19.60 -7.83 18.02
C PRO A 95 19.09 -7.46 19.42
N ILE A 96 18.53 -6.26 19.55
CA ILE A 96 18.00 -5.74 20.81
C ILE A 96 16.77 -6.53 21.25
N PHE A 97 15.87 -6.86 20.32
CA PHE A 97 14.70 -7.68 20.62
C PHE A 97 15.07 -9.11 21.03
N GLN A 98 16.17 -9.65 20.50
CA GLN A 98 16.65 -10.98 20.88
C GLN A 98 17.19 -11.03 22.31
N LEU A 99 17.74 -9.93 22.85
CA LEU A 99 18.22 -9.88 24.24
C LEU A 99 17.10 -10.13 25.26
N GLY A 100 15.86 -9.75 24.94
CA GLY A 100 14.68 -9.97 25.77
C GLY A 100 13.80 -11.13 25.31
N ALA A 101 14.15 -11.81 24.23
CA ALA A 101 13.33 -12.88 23.68
C ALA A 101 13.49 -14.17 24.49
N VAL A 102 12.37 -14.77 24.88
CA VAL A 102 12.36 -16.17 25.32
C VAL A 102 12.77 -17.02 24.11
N PRO A 103 13.79 -17.90 24.24
CA PRO A 103 14.20 -18.74 23.13
C PRO A 103 12.97 -19.53 22.63
N PRO A 104 12.72 -19.53 21.31
CA PRO A 104 11.62 -20.31 20.78
C PRO A 104 11.82 -21.78 21.16
N PRO A 105 10.74 -22.52 21.47
CA PRO A 105 10.86 -23.96 21.73
C PRO A 105 11.52 -24.63 20.53
N GLU A 106 12.32 -25.67 20.77
CA GLU A 106 13.16 -26.37 19.77
C GLU A 106 12.41 -26.72 18.46
N ASN A 107 11.08 -26.93 18.56
CA ASN A 107 10.21 -27.28 17.45
C ASN A 107 9.58 -26.08 16.71
N TYR A 108 9.94 -24.84 17.03
CA TYR A 108 9.33 -23.63 16.46
C TYR A 108 9.55 -23.51 14.96
N GLU A 109 10.79 -23.69 14.49
CA GLU A 109 11.10 -23.64 13.05
C GLU A 109 10.40 -24.75 12.28
N GLN A 110 10.34 -25.96 12.85
CA GLN A 110 9.59 -27.07 12.26
C GLN A 110 8.09 -26.76 12.16
N LYS A 111 7.51 -26.15 13.21
CA LYS A 111 6.10 -25.75 13.22
C LYS A 111 5.83 -24.62 12.21
N ARG A 112 6.69 -23.61 12.15
CA ARG A 112 6.60 -22.50 11.20
C ARG A 112 6.69 -22.98 9.75
N MET A 113 7.62 -23.89 9.46
CA MET A 113 7.75 -24.47 8.11
C MET A 113 6.52 -25.29 7.72
N LYS A 114 5.98 -26.10 8.65
CA LYS A 114 4.72 -26.83 8.43
C LYS A 114 3.55 -25.88 8.16
N GLU A 115 3.43 -24.77 8.90
CA GLU A 115 2.38 -23.77 8.68
C GLU A 115 2.52 -23.06 7.33
N ILE A 116 3.74 -22.71 6.91
CA ILE A 116 4.02 -22.12 5.60
C ILE A 116 3.66 -23.10 4.48
N GLU A 117 4.02 -24.37 4.63
CA GLU A 117 3.74 -25.43 3.66
C GLU A 117 2.23 -25.68 3.55
N GLN A 118 1.53 -25.82 4.66
CA GLN A 118 0.07 -25.93 4.70
C GLN A 118 -0.61 -24.71 4.06
N GLY A 119 -0.10 -23.50 4.29
CA GLY A 119 -0.60 -22.28 3.65
C GLY A 119 -0.41 -22.30 2.13
N LYS A 120 0.74 -22.77 1.64
CA LYS A 120 1.01 -22.94 0.21
C LYS A 120 0.09 -23.99 -0.41
N GLU A 121 -0.14 -25.11 0.27
CA GLU A 121 -1.06 -26.15 -0.19
C GLU A 121 -2.50 -25.65 -0.27
N ARG A 122 -2.99 -24.96 0.76
CA ARG A 122 -4.31 -24.32 0.75
C ARG A 122 -4.44 -23.38 -0.45
N ASN A 123 -3.46 -22.52 -0.69
CA ASN A 123 -3.47 -21.61 -1.85
C ASN A 123 -3.47 -22.36 -3.19
N ARG A 124 -2.75 -23.48 -3.31
CA ARG A 124 -2.78 -24.33 -4.49
C ARG A 124 -4.17 -24.94 -4.72
N LEU A 125 -4.80 -25.44 -3.67
CA LEU A 125 -6.15 -26.03 -3.74
C LEU A 125 -7.20 -24.97 -4.09
N PHE A 126 -7.14 -23.79 -3.48
CA PHE A 126 -8.03 -22.67 -3.82
C PHE A 126 -7.89 -22.29 -5.30
N ARG A 127 -6.66 -22.15 -5.81
CA ARG A 127 -6.44 -21.85 -7.24
C ARG A 127 -7.03 -22.93 -8.14
N ARG A 128 -6.87 -24.21 -7.80
CA ARG A 128 -7.47 -25.32 -8.56
C ARG A 128 -9.00 -25.24 -8.57
N GLN A 129 -9.62 -25.01 -7.42
CA GLN A 129 -11.08 -24.86 -7.33
C GLN A 129 -11.59 -23.65 -8.12
N THR A 130 -10.87 -22.53 -8.10
CA THR A 130 -11.21 -21.35 -8.91
C THR A 130 -11.12 -21.68 -10.40
N LEU A 131 -10.03 -22.31 -10.84
CA LEU A 131 -9.86 -22.74 -12.23
C LEU A 131 -10.96 -23.71 -12.67
N GLU A 132 -11.26 -24.73 -11.86
CA GLU A 132 -12.32 -25.70 -12.16
C GLU A 132 -13.70 -25.04 -12.28
N ARG A 133 -14.03 -24.08 -11.41
CA ARG A 133 -15.28 -23.31 -11.54
C ARG A 133 -15.33 -22.51 -12.84
N THR A 134 -14.23 -21.88 -13.24
CA THR A 134 -14.15 -21.12 -14.50
C THR A 134 -14.31 -22.04 -15.70
N ILE A 135 -13.65 -23.21 -15.71
CA ILE A 135 -13.77 -24.19 -16.80
C ILE A 135 -15.18 -24.78 -16.88
N ARG A 136 -15.82 -25.08 -15.74
CA ARG A 136 -17.14 -25.72 -15.71
C ARG A 136 -18.29 -24.76 -16.07
N ASN A 137 -18.14 -23.47 -15.80
CA ASN A 137 -19.16 -22.45 -16.05
C ASN A 137 -19.03 -21.78 -17.43
N ASP A 138 -18.09 -22.22 -18.25
CA ASP A 138 -17.97 -22.12 -19.71
C ASP A 138 -18.67 -20.95 -20.45
N HIS A 139 -18.39 -19.70 -20.04
CA HIS A 139 -18.78 -18.49 -20.78
C HIS A 139 -17.66 -17.44 -20.94
N GLY A 140 -16.38 -17.81 -20.77
CA GLY A 140 -15.29 -16.88 -21.04
C GLY A 140 -13.92 -17.49 -20.75
N GLY A 141 -13.06 -17.53 -21.77
CA GLY A 141 -11.76 -18.17 -21.72
C GLY A 141 -10.86 -17.70 -20.56
N LEU A 142 -9.95 -18.59 -20.16
CA LEU A 142 -8.92 -18.40 -19.12
C LEU A 142 -7.83 -17.36 -19.49
N SER A 143 -8.12 -16.45 -20.43
CA SER A 143 -7.18 -15.50 -21.01
C SER A 143 -7.67 -14.06 -20.79
N ASP A 144 -7.56 -13.57 -19.57
CA ASP A 144 -7.54 -12.12 -19.30
C ASP A 144 -6.31 -11.75 -18.44
N ALA A 145 -5.20 -12.42 -18.72
CA ALA A 145 -3.88 -11.98 -18.29
C ALA A 145 -3.20 -11.34 -19.51
N HIS A 146 -3.29 -10.01 -19.57
CA HIS A 146 -2.82 -9.08 -20.61
C HIS A 146 -3.80 -8.80 -21.75
N GLY A 147 -4.46 -7.65 -21.65
CA GLY A 147 -5.26 -7.04 -22.71
C GLY A 147 -4.47 -6.82 -23.99
N GLY A 148 -4.53 -7.78 -24.90
CA GLY A 148 -4.26 -7.62 -26.32
C GLY A 148 -5.59 -7.71 -27.06
N HIS A 149 -6.25 -6.58 -27.24
CA HIS A 149 -7.34 -6.45 -28.21
C HIS A 149 -6.75 -6.71 -29.60
N TRP A 150 -6.84 -7.94 -30.08
CA TRP A 150 -6.72 -8.18 -31.52
C TRP A 150 -8.02 -7.65 -32.11
N LEU A 151 -7.95 -6.47 -32.72
CA LEU A 151 -9.01 -5.98 -33.60
C LEU A 151 -9.21 -7.06 -34.67
N ASN A 152 -10.40 -7.64 -34.71
CA ASN A 152 -10.80 -8.48 -35.84
C ASN A 152 -10.83 -7.57 -37.07
N GLU A 153 -9.88 -7.80 -37.97
CA GLU A 153 -9.63 -7.05 -39.21
C GLU A 153 -10.66 -7.42 -40.29
N HIS A 154 -11.96 -7.34 -39.98
CA HIS A 154 -13.02 -7.73 -40.93
C HIS A 154 -14.02 -6.65 -41.33
N ASP A 155 -13.98 -5.44 -40.75
CA ASP A 155 -14.99 -4.41 -41.00
C ASP A 155 -14.56 -3.24 -41.92
N SER A 156 -13.36 -3.27 -42.50
CA SER A 156 -12.86 -2.13 -43.31
C SER A 156 -13.27 -2.14 -44.80
N ASN A 157 -14.02 -3.14 -45.29
CA ASN A 157 -14.26 -3.28 -46.74
C ASN A 157 -15.63 -2.87 -47.26
N ASN A 158 -16.59 -2.44 -46.40
CA ASN A 158 -17.95 -2.15 -46.87
C ASN A 158 -18.32 -0.66 -47.00
N ASN A 159 -17.47 0.28 -46.54
CA ASN A 159 -17.81 1.71 -46.57
C ASN A 159 -17.16 2.53 -47.70
N LYS A 160 -16.40 1.90 -48.61
CA LYS A 160 -15.82 2.62 -49.78
C LYS A 160 -16.62 2.51 -51.07
N ALA A 161 -17.66 1.67 -51.13
CA ALA A 161 -18.41 1.43 -52.35
C ALA A 161 -19.61 2.38 -52.57
N GLU A 162 -20.12 3.07 -51.53
CA GLU A 162 -21.33 3.88 -51.67
C GLU A 162 -21.10 5.37 -51.93
N GLN A 163 -19.86 5.86 -51.87
CA GLN A 163 -19.59 7.30 -52.01
C GLN A 163 -19.43 7.81 -53.46
N TRP A 164 -19.58 6.94 -54.48
CA TRP A 164 -19.34 7.29 -55.89
C TRP A 164 -20.59 7.38 -56.77
N LYS A 165 -21.82 7.33 -56.21
CA LYS A 165 -23.06 7.32 -57.01
C LYS A 165 -23.95 8.58 -56.91
N SER A 166 -23.51 9.68 -56.31
CA SER A 166 -24.28 10.93 -56.33
C SER A 166 -23.42 12.15 -56.71
N ARG A 167 -23.15 12.29 -58.01
CA ARG A 167 -22.94 13.58 -58.68
C ARG A 167 -23.46 13.50 -60.09
#